data_AF-A0A0S8AVS3-F1
#
_entry.id   AF-A0A0S8AVS3-F1
#
_cell.length_a   1.000
_cell.length_b   1.000
_cell.length_c   1.000
_cell.angle_alpha   90.00
_cell.angle_beta   90.00
_cell.angle_gamma   90.00
#
_symmetry.space_group_name_H-M   'P 1'
#
loop_
_entity.id
_entity.type
_entity.pdbx_description
1 polymer ?
#
loop_
_entity_poly.entity_id
_entity_poly.type
_entity_poly.pdbx_seq_one_letter_code
_entity_poly.pdbx_strand_id
1 'polypeptide(L)' 'MRFLSPVLLAVGAACLAFAYWGLKTPAGRRAYDEMAGIIPMAAGLLGVILCVAALALWLWRWFRAPM' A
#
# COMPACT_ATOMS: atom_id res chain seq x y z
N MET A 1 -18.51 -2.76 6.25
CA MET A 1 -17.22 -3.48 6.44
C MET A 1 -16.83 -4.45 5.32
N ARG A 2 -17.78 -5.07 4.58
CA ARG A 2 -17.46 -6.03 3.49
C ARG A 2 -16.52 -5.46 2.40
N PHE A 3 -16.67 -4.18 2.06
CA PHE A 3 -15.85 -3.50 1.04
C PHE A 3 -14.56 -2.87 1.59
N LEU A 4 -14.36 -2.81 2.91
CA LEU A 4 -13.22 -2.10 3.49
C LEU A 4 -11.89 -2.82 3.21
N SER A 5 -11.84 -4.15 3.38
CA SER A 5 -10.64 -4.95 3.09
C SER A 5 -10.19 -4.84 1.62
N PRO A 6 -11.05 -5.03 0.60
CA PRO A 6 -10.60 -4.88 -0.80
C PRO A 6 -10.22 -3.42 -1.16
N VAL A 7 -10.88 -2.42 -0.57
CA VAL A 7 -10.49 -1.01 -0.77
C VAL A 7 -9.11 -0.73 -0.17
N LEU A 8 -8.84 -1.17 1.07
CA LEU A 8 -7.54 -1.01 1.70
C LEU A 8 -6.44 -1.72 0.90
N LEU A 9 -6.73 -2.92 0.38
CA LEU A 9 -5.79 -3.66 -0.47
C LEU A 9 -5.49 -2.91 -1.77
N ALA A 10 -6.52 -2.38 -2.44
CA ALA A 10 -6.35 -1.65 -3.69
C ALA A 10 -5.54 -0.34 -3.50
N VAL A 11 -5.86 0.42 -2.45
CA VAL A 11 -5.11 1.64 -2.11
C VAL A 11 -3.67 1.30 -1.72
N GLY A 12 -3.48 0.26 -0.89
CA GLY A 12 -2.16 -0.21 -0.50
C GLY A 12 -1.30 -0.64 -1.69
N ALA A 13 -1.88 -1.40 -2.63
CA ALA A 13 -1.21 -1.80 -3.87
C ALA A 13 -0.83 -0.59 -4.75
N ALA A 14 -1.73 0.40 -4.87
CA ALA A 14 -1.43 1.63 -5.62
C ALA A 14 -0.27 2.41 -4.98
N CYS A 15 -0.23 2.52 -3.65
CA CYS A 15 0.88 3.13 -2.92
C CYS A 15 2.21 2.40 -3.13
N LEU A 16 2.20 1.06 -3.13
CA LEU A 16 3.39 0.25 -3.41
C LEU A 16 3.87 0.40 -4.85
N ALA A 17 2.94 0.42 -5.82
CA ALA A 17 3.27 0.66 -7.22
C ALA A 17 3.88 2.04 -7.42
N PHE A 18 3.31 3.07 -6.79
CA PHE A 18 3.87 4.42 -6.79
C PHE A 18 5.25 4.48 -6.14
N ALA A 19 5.45 3.82 -5.00
CA ALA A 19 6.73 3.75 -4.32
C ALA A 19 7.81 3.07 -5.18
N TYR A 20 7.46 1.95 -5.81
CA TYR A 20 8.35 1.25 -6.74
C TYR A 20 8.71 2.14 -7.92
N TRP A 21 7.71 2.76 -8.55
CA TRP A 21 7.94 3.67 -9.65
C TRP A 21 8.84 4.85 -9.25
N GLY A 22 8.51 5.53 -8.15
CA GLY A 22 9.23 6.70 -7.64
C GLY A 22 10.68 6.42 -7.22
N LEU A 23 10.96 5.24 -6.67
CA LEU A 23 12.29 4.88 -6.16
C LEU A 23 13.16 4.11 -7.15
N LYS A 24 12.55 3.31 -8.03
CA LYS A 24 13.30 2.36 -8.89
C LYS A 24 13.36 2.78 -10.34
N THR A 25 12.46 3.62 -10.83
CA THR A 25 12.51 4.07 -12.23
C THR A 25 13.32 5.36 -12.40
N PRO A 26 13.97 5.59 -13.55
CA PRO A 26 14.66 6.86 -13.82
C PRO A 26 13.70 8.06 -13.84
N ALA A 27 12.49 7.88 -14.39
CA ALA A 27 11.48 8.94 -14.44
C ALA A 27 11.00 9.33 -13.03
N GLY A 28 10.69 8.34 -12.20
CA GLY A 28 10.28 8.57 -10.80
C GLY A 28 11.39 9.19 -9.96
N ARG A 29 12.64 8.71 -10.08
CA ARG A 29 13.77 9.29 -9.35
C ARG A 29 13.99 10.75 -9.73
N ARG A 30 13.98 11.11 -11.01
CA ARG A 30 14.09 12.53 -11.43
C ARG A 30 13.00 13.41 -10.84
N ALA A 31 11.79 12.89 -10.64
CA ALA A 31 10.68 13.65 -10.07
C ALA A 31 10.77 13.84 -8.55
N TYR A 32 11.48 12.96 -7.82
CA TYR A 32 11.55 12.98 -6.35
C TYR A 32 12.96 12.98 -5.78
N ASP A 33 13.98 13.21 -6.61
CA ASP A 33 15.40 13.20 -6.22
C ASP A 33 15.70 14.32 -5.20
N GLU A 34 15.04 15.47 -5.35
CA GLU A 34 15.25 16.65 -4.50
C GLU A 34 14.92 16.41 -3.03
N MET A 35 14.06 15.44 -2.72
CA MET A 35 13.68 15.07 -1.35
C MET A 35 14.23 13.71 -0.93
N ALA A 36 15.32 13.23 -1.54
CA ALA A 36 15.90 11.90 -1.30
C ALA A 36 14.87 10.75 -1.43
N GLY A 37 13.83 10.94 -2.26
CA GLY A 37 12.76 9.95 -2.43
C GLY A 37 11.87 9.73 -1.19
N ILE A 38 11.85 10.65 -0.21
CA ILE A 38 11.04 10.51 1.02
C ILE A 38 9.55 10.30 0.72
N ILE A 39 8.98 11.02 -0.26
CA ILE A 39 7.56 10.90 -0.61
C ILE A 39 7.22 9.49 -1.13
N PRO A 40 7.89 8.95 -2.18
CA PRO A 40 7.74 7.56 -2.57
C PRO A 40 7.98 6.55 -1.44
N MET A 41 8.96 6.79 -0.57
CA MET A 41 9.28 5.89 0.53
C MET A 41 8.16 5.85 1.58
N ALA A 42 7.65 7.01 2.00
CA ALA A 42 6.54 7.13 2.94
C ALA A 42 5.25 6.52 2.36
N ALA A 43 4.98 6.76 1.07
CA ALA A 43 3.87 6.11 0.38
C ALA A 43 4.03 4.58 0.37
N GLY A 44 5.24 4.06 0.12
CA GLY A 44 5.52 2.63 0.19
C GLY A 44 5.25 2.04 1.57
N LEU A 45 5.73 2.69 2.64
CA LEU A 45 5.48 2.28 4.02
C LEU A 45 3.97 2.26 4.34
N LEU A 46 3.25 3.32 3.96
CA LEU A 46 1.80 3.36 4.12
C LEU A 46 1.12 2.23 3.33
N GLY A 47 1.58 1.96 2.12
CA GLY A 47 1.08 0.86 1.29
C GLY A 47 1.22 -0.50 1.96
N VAL A 48 2.37 -0.79 2.58
CA VAL A 48 2.58 -2.01 3.38
C VAL A 48 1.59 -2.08 4.53
N ILE A 49 1.44 -0.99 5.30
CA ILE A 49 0.52 -0.93 6.45
C ILE A 49 -0.92 -1.22 6.00
N LEU A 50 -1.37 -0.61 4.91
CA LEU A 50 -2.72 -0.81 4.38
C LEU A 50 -2.94 -2.25 3.90
N CYS A 51 -1.97 -2.86 3.21
CA CYS A 51 -2.05 -4.27 2.79
C CYS A 51 -2.09 -5.22 3.99
N VAL A 52 -1.28 -4.97 5.03
CA VAL A 52 -1.29 -5.76 6.27
C VAL A 52 -2.63 -5.61 6.99
N ALA A 53 -3.17 -4.40 7.10
CA ALA A 53 -4.49 -4.16 7.70
C ALA A 53 -5.61 -4.84 6.89
N ALA A 54 -5.56 -4.79 5.57
CA ALA A 54 -6.51 -5.46 4.68
C ALA A 54 -6.51 -6.99 4.89
N LEU A 55 -5.32 -7.58 5.01
CA LEU A 55 -5.13 -9.01 5.29
C LEU A 55 -5.64 -9.38 6.69
N ALA A 56 -5.31 -8.58 7.71
CA ALA A 56 -5.78 -8.82 9.08
C ALA A 56 -7.31 -8.77 9.17
N LEU A 57 -7.96 -7.80 8.51
CA LEU A 57 -9.42 -7.71 8.45
C LEU A 57 -10.04 -8.87 7.68
N TRP A 58 -9.39 -9.34 6.61
CA TRP A 58 -9.85 -10.49 5.86
C TRP A 58 -9.80 -11.77 6.70
N LEU A 59 -8.67 -12.02 7.38
CA LEU A 59 -8.49 -13.15 8.28
C LEU A 59 -9.46 -13.11 9.47
N TRP A 60 -9.62 -11.94 10.11
CA TRP A 60 -10.59 -11.75 11.18
C TRP A 60 -11.98 -12.17 10.71
N ARG A 61 -12.40 -11.73 9.53
CA ARG A 61 -13.72 -12.06 8.97
C ARG A 61 -13.85 -13.55 8.69
N TRP A 62 -12.79 -14.20 8.22
CA TRP A 62 -12.74 -15.64 8.02
C TRP A 62 -13.02 -16.40 9.33
N PHE A 63 -12.35 -16.03 10.43
CA PHE A 63 -12.56 -16.66 11.74
C PHE A 63 -13.89 -16.32 12.41
N ARG A 64 -14.57 -15.24 12.01
CA ARG A 64 -15.88 -14.83 12.55
C ARG A 64 -17.08 -15.21 11.68
N ALA A 65 -16.88 -15.76 10.49
CA ALA A 65 -17.98 -16.30 9.71
C ALA A 65 -18.46 -17.60 10.39
N PRO A 66 -19.73 -17.69 10.87
CA PRO A 66 -20.25 -18.98 11.29
C PRO A 66 -20.21 -19.91 10.07
N MET A 67 -19.68 -21.11 10.25
CA MET A 67 -19.70 -22.17 9.23
C MET A 67 -21.14 -22.41 8.76
#